data_AF-A0A960MCT8-F1
#
_entry.id   AF-A0A960MCT8-F1
#
_cell.length_a   1.000
_cell.length_b   1.000
_cell.length_c   1.000
_cell.angle_alpha   90.00
_cell.angle_beta   90.00
_cell.angle_gamma   90.00
#
_symmetry.space_group_name_H-M   'P 1'
#
loop_
_entity.id
_entity.type
_entity.pdbx_description
1 polymer ?
#
loop_
_entity_poly.entity_id
_entity_poly.type
_entity_poly.pdbx_seq_one_letter_code
_entity_poly.pdbx_strand_id
1 'polypeptide(L)'
;MTQPYWIGILSRLLTGLTLLAFPVTPARAQQPVSPVKGFISVEAYELRKEFVLQFSAIAERIGASSVTAIDSGNRAGLEASIGEWLTGKCPVEVDGKAVTMDLDRVHFVRPDPEKGLVVEDRDSVPATEAIVGVVFAAALDGPPDTVRVRWEVFPPDGAEAVVESGVRNQRTARRLTPAEPELIWKNEVGLAIPELLSLPPVPDPQLRQGWMIWVAAAVLLIGLGRGIPAWKRGRKWEWAVWVFIAGGLFAAGHQTAPLTVTPVQADDISYALLRNIYHAFDYRRESDIYDTLAKSADGDLLTQIYLEIQRSLQVETQGGARVRVTDVDLRECVLKPNAEGNEPDRFVADCQWVAVGTVTHWGHTHDRVNRYHATMTIAPVDGVWKLVGLELVNEERI
;
A
#
# COMPACT_ATOMS: atom_id res chain seq x y z
N MET A 1 37.82 33.76 8.62
CA MET A 1 36.70 33.07 9.29
C MET A 1 35.53 33.09 8.32
N THR A 2 35.59 32.21 7.31
CA THR A 2 34.85 30.93 7.21
C THR A 2 33.42 31.13 6.69
N GLN A 3 33.34 31.21 5.36
CA GLN A 3 32.16 30.96 4.52
C GLN A 3 32.24 29.49 4.04
N PRO A 4 31.14 28.73 3.99
CA PRO A 4 31.17 27.31 3.64
C PRO A 4 31.15 27.08 2.13
N TYR A 5 32.08 26.22 1.71
CA TYR A 5 32.16 25.50 0.45
C TYR A 5 30.94 24.58 0.32
N TRP A 6 30.33 24.49 -0.88
CA TRP A 6 29.70 23.30 -1.49
C TRP A 6 28.76 23.70 -2.65
N ILE A 7 29.27 24.42 -3.65
CA ILE A 7 28.70 24.46 -5.01
C ILE A 7 29.90 24.47 -5.97
N GLY A 8 30.37 23.28 -6.37
CA GLY A 8 31.62 23.18 -7.11
C GLY A 8 31.96 21.79 -7.64
N ILE A 9 30.97 20.93 -7.91
CA ILE A 9 31.18 19.67 -8.64
C ILE A 9 29.96 19.43 -9.54
N LEU A 10 29.74 20.28 -10.54
CA LEU A 10 28.80 19.99 -11.64
C LEU A 10 29.05 20.77 -12.94
N SER A 11 30.15 21.54 -13.08
CA SER A 11 30.37 22.38 -14.27
C SER A 11 31.70 22.14 -15.03
N ARG A 12 32.35 20.98 -14.88
CA ARG A 12 33.61 20.68 -15.59
C ARG A 12 33.73 19.27 -16.18
N LEU A 13 32.69 18.81 -16.87
CA LEU A 13 32.76 17.66 -17.80
C LEU A 13 31.96 17.94 -19.08
N LEU A 14 32.16 19.12 -19.68
CA LEU A 14 31.61 19.48 -20.99
C LEU A 14 32.70 20.20 -21.78
N THR A 15 33.63 19.44 -22.36
CA THR A 15 34.35 19.84 -23.59
C THR A 15 35.21 18.68 -24.08
N GLY A 16 34.88 18.18 -25.27
CA GLY A 16 35.77 17.29 -26.04
C GLY A 16 35.25 15.86 -26.21
N LEU A 17 34.20 15.67 -27.01
CA LEU A 17 34.07 14.40 -27.73
C LEU A 17 33.62 14.67 -29.17
N THR A 18 34.50 14.29 -30.09
CA THR A 18 34.39 14.37 -31.54
C THR A 18 33.17 13.59 -32.04
N LEU A 19 32.36 14.21 -32.89
CA LEU A 19 31.26 13.59 -33.63
C LEU A 19 31.80 12.47 -34.55
N LEU A 20 31.75 11.23 -34.07
CA LEU A 20 31.77 10.04 -34.93
C LEU A 20 30.31 9.67 -35.20
N ALA A 21 29.87 9.90 -36.44
CA ALA A 21 28.58 9.45 -36.93
C ALA A 21 28.58 7.91 -36.97
N PHE A 22 27.94 7.28 -35.99
CA PHE A 22 27.62 5.87 -36.04
C PHE A 22 26.42 5.66 -36.99
N PRO A 23 26.47 4.67 -37.89
CA PRO A 23 25.33 4.35 -38.73
C PRO A 23 24.15 3.96 -37.82
N VAL A 24 23.02 4.65 -37.99
CA VAL A 24 21.73 4.30 -37.40
C VAL A 24 21.43 2.87 -37.82
N THR A 25 21.56 1.94 -36.89
CA THR A 25 21.15 0.56 -37.09
C THR A 25 19.63 0.58 -37.27
N PRO A 26 19.08 0.01 -38.35
CA PRO A 26 17.64 0.00 -38.56
C PRO A 26 16.97 -0.80 -37.43
N ALA A 27 15.73 -0.39 -37.13
CA ALA A 27 14.78 -0.97 -36.19
C ALA A 27 15.16 -2.36 -35.66
N ARG A 28 15.30 -2.46 -34.33
CA ARG A 28 15.24 -3.73 -33.60
C ARG A 28 14.01 -4.48 -34.12
N ALA A 29 14.23 -5.48 -34.97
CA ALA A 29 13.18 -6.40 -35.36
C ALA A 29 12.51 -6.85 -34.07
N GLN A 30 11.20 -6.63 -33.94
CA GLN A 30 10.41 -7.18 -32.85
C GLN A 30 10.73 -8.68 -32.84
N GLN A 31 11.48 -9.13 -31.83
CA GLN A 31 11.73 -10.55 -31.66
C GLN A 31 10.35 -11.22 -31.66
N PRO A 32 10.14 -12.29 -32.45
CA PRO A 32 8.86 -12.97 -32.46
C PRO A 32 8.48 -13.29 -31.02
N VAL A 33 7.29 -12.86 -30.62
CA VAL A 33 6.78 -13.11 -29.27
C VAL A 33 6.76 -14.63 -29.10
N SER A 34 7.63 -15.15 -28.22
CA SER A 34 7.60 -16.57 -27.86
C SER A 34 6.15 -16.98 -27.60
N PRO A 35 5.64 -18.05 -28.22
CA PRO A 35 4.24 -18.44 -28.11
C PRO A 35 3.84 -18.77 -26.67
N VAL A 36 4.83 -19.05 -25.81
CA VAL A 36 4.68 -19.19 -24.37
C VAL A 36 5.73 -18.34 -23.67
N LYS A 37 5.28 -17.46 -22.76
CA LYS A 37 6.12 -16.74 -21.80
C LYS A 37 5.55 -16.89 -20.39
N GLY A 38 6.45 -16.89 -19.40
CA GLY A 38 6.11 -16.93 -17.99
C GLY A 38 6.76 -15.81 -17.20
N PHE A 39 6.11 -15.37 -16.12
CA PHE A 39 6.69 -14.43 -15.17
C PHE A 39 6.47 -14.91 -13.75
N ILE A 40 7.51 -14.87 -12.93
CA ILE A 40 7.46 -15.10 -11.48
C ILE A 40 7.82 -13.80 -10.80
N SER A 41 6.83 -13.15 -10.19
CA SER A 41 7.01 -11.89 -9.46
C SER A 41 7.01 -12.20 -7.97
N VAL A 42 8.13 -11.94 -7.30
CA VAL A 42 8.33 -12.24 -5.88
C VAL A 42 8.32 -10.96 -5.07
N GLU A 43 7.51 -10.91 -4.02
CA GLU A 43 7.35 -9.76 -3.14
C GLU A 43 7.22 -10.21 -1.67
N ALA A 44 7.29 -9.26 -0.72
CA ALA A 44 7.39 -9.59 0.70
C ALA A 44 6.21 -10.40 1.25
N TYR A 45 4.98 -10.15 0.77
CA TYR A 45 3.78 -10.87 1.23
C TYR A 45 2.97 -11.46 0.08
N GLU A 46 3.54 -11.51 -1.12
CA GLU A 46 2.85 -11.94 -2.32
C GLU A 46 3.80 -12.61 -3.31
N LEU A 47 3.37 -13.74 -3.86
CA LEU A 47 4.01 -14.41 -4.98
C LEU A 47 3.04 -14.46 -6.14
N ARG A 48 3.47 -14.05 -7.34
CA ARG A 48 2.67 -14.18 -8.56
C ARG A 48 3.37 -15.06 -9.59
N LYS A 49 2.57 -15.89 -10.25
CA LYS A 49 2.94 -16.72 -11.40
C LYS A 49 2.03 -16.33 -12.55
N GLU A 50 2.62 -15.77 -13.60
CA GLU A 50 1.90 -15.21 -14.72
C GLU A 50 2.27 -15.96 -16.00
N PHE A 51 1.31 -16.10 -16.91
CA PHE A 51 1.49 -16.71 -18.22
C PHE A 51 1.03 -15.71 -19.28
N VAL A 52 1.82 -15.59 -20.35
CA VAL A 52 1.40 -14.91 -21.59
C VAL A 52 1.53 -15.93 -22.71
N LEU A 53 0.38 -16.34 -23.25
CA LEU A 53 0.27 -17.46 -24.18
C LEU A 53 -0.40 -17.01 -25.46
N GLN A 54 0.13 -17.43 -26.61
CA GLN A 54 -0.65 -17.37 -27.85
C GLN A 54 -1.76 -18.41 -27.79
N PHE A 55 -3.00 -18.00 -28.05
CA PHE A 55 -4.17 -18.89 -27.96
C PHE A 55 -4.03 -20.09 -28.90
N SER A 56 -3.55 -19.87 -30.12
CA SER A 56 -3.27 -20.93 -31.09
C SER A 56 -2.32 -22.01 -30.58
N ALA A 57 -1.37 -21.66 -29.71
CA ALA A 57 -0.41 -22.60 -29.12
C ALA A 57 -1.02 -23.50 -28.03
N ILE A 58 -2.21 -23.17 -27.53
CA ILE A 58 -2.88 -23.92 -26.46
C ILE A 58 -4.28 -24.44 -26.85
N ALA A 59 -4.85 -23.99 -27.97
CA ALA A 59 -6.22 -24.28 -28.39
C ALA A 59 -6.53 -25.78 -28.39
N GLU A 60 -5.62 -26.63 -28.88
CA GLU A 60 -5.80 -28.09 -28.86
C GLU A 60 -5.88 -28.66 -27.44
N ARG A 61 -5.05 -28.14 -26.53
CA ARG A 61 -4.96 -28.64 -25.14
C ARG A 61 -6.21 -28.33 -24.31
N ILE A 62 -6.94 -27.29 -24.70
CA ILE A 62 -8.20 -26.88 -24.07
C ILE A 62 -9.44 -27.30 -24.89
N GLY A 63 -9.27 -28.09 -25.96
CA GLY A 63 -10.38 -28.55 -26.80
C GLY A 63 -11.04 -27.46 -27.65
N ALA A 64 -10.35 -26.35 -27.92
CA ALA A 64 -10.85 -25.18 -28.63
C ALA A 64 -10.28 -25.02 -30.07
N SER A 65 -9.75 -26.09 -30.67
CA SER A 65 -9.14 -26.03 -32.03
C SER A 65 -10.09 -25.57 -33.13
N SER A 66 -11.41 -25.69 -32.94
CA SER A 66 -12.42 -25.22 -33.91
C SER A 66 -12.71 -23.72 -33.79
N VAL A 67 -12.21 -23.04 -32.77
CA VAL A 67 -12.43 -21.61 -32.55
C VAL A 67 -11.55 -20.82 -33.51
N THR A 68 -12.17 -20.07 -34.41
CA THR A 68 -11.46 -19.23 -35.39
C THR A 68 -11.29 -17.78 -34.95
N ALA A 69 -12.14 -17.31 -34.02
CA ALA A 69 -12.08 -15.97 -33.45
C ALA A 69 -12.59 -15.95 -32.00
N ILE A 70 -12.04 -15.03 -31.21
CA ILE A 70 -12.44 -14.73 -29.83
C ILE A 70 -13.40 -13.56 -29.86
N ASP A 71 -14.65 -13.78 -29.47
CA ASP A 71 -15.72 -12.77 -29.49
C ASP A 71 -16.51 -12.78 -28.17
N SER A 72 -17.45 -11.86 -28.02
CA SER A 72 -18.28 -11.76 -26.81
C SER A 72 -19.10 -13.02 -26.51
N GLY A 73 -19.36 -13.89 -27.50
CA GLY A 73 -20.12 -15.12 -27.33
C GLY A 73 -19.30 -16.27 -26.75
N ASN A 74 -17.99 -16.29 -26.97
CA ASN A 74 -17.12 -17.40 -26.54
C ASN A 74 -16.04 -17.01 -25.52
N ARG A 75 -15.71 -15.71 -25.37
CA ARG A 75 -14.59 -15.22 -24.57
C ARG A 75 -14.60 -15.73 -23.14
N ALA A 76 -15.70 -15.52 -22.40
CA ALA A 76 -15.78 -15.91 -21.01
C ALA A 76 -15.64 -17.43 -20.80
N GLY A 77 -16.19 -18.24 -21.71
CA GLY A 77 -16.05 -19.70 -21.66
C GLY A 77 -14.62 -20.17 -21.93
N LEU A 78 -13.92 -19.50 -22.86
CA LEU A 78 -12.51 -19.77 -23.13
C LEU A 78 -11.62 -19.34 -21.97
N GLU A 79 -11.85 -18.17 -21.39
CA GLU A 79 -11.12 -17.70 -20.20
C GLU A 79 -11.26 -18.68 -19.03
N ALA A 80 -12.47 -19.20 -18.77
CA ALA A 80 -12.69 -20.23 -17.76
C ALA A 80 -11.94 -21.53 -18.07
N SER A 81 -12.03 -22.03 -19.31
CA SER A 81 -11.37 -23.29 -19.74
C SER A 81 -9.84 -23.20 -19.65
N ILE A 82 -9.27 -22.04 -20.00
CA ILE A 82 -7.83 -21.77 -19.89
C ILE A 82 -7.40 -21.75 -18.42
N GLY A 83 -8.17 -21.08 -17.56
CA GLY A 83 -7.92 -21.03 -16.11
C GLY A 83 -7.96 -22.42 -15.48
N GLU A 84 -8.96 -23.23 -15.81
CA GLU A 84 -9.08 -24.62 -15.35
C GLU A 84 -7.89 -25.47 -15.81
N TRP A 85 -7.52 -25.38 -17.10
CA TRP A 85 -6.38 -26.13 -17.63
C TRP A 85 -5.05 -25.80 -16.95
N LEU A 86 -4.82 -24.54 -16.57
CA LEU A 86 -3.59 -24.11 -15.90
C LEU A 86 -3.60 -24.36 -14.38
N THR A 87 -4.77 -24.60 -13.78
CA THR A 87 -4.88 -24.90 -12.35
C THR A 87 -4.07 -26.15 -12.00
N GLY A 88 -3.22 -26.05 -10.98
CA GLY A 88 -2.32 -27.14 -10.56
C GLY A 88 -1.09 -27.33 -11.44
N LYS A 89 -0.98 -26.66 -12.61
CA LYS A 89 0.23 -26.70 -13.43
C LYS A 89 1.32 -25.78 -12.90
N CYS A 90 2.55 -26.15 -13.20
CA CYS A 90 3.75 -25.44 -12.78
C CYS A 90 3.81 -25.25 -11.25
N PRO A 91 3.98 -26.33 -10.46
CA PRO A 91 3.96 -26.25 -9.01
C PRO A 91 5.08 -25.33 -8.49
N VAL A 92 4.78 -24.66 -7.37
CA VAL A 92 5.63 -23.66 -6.76
C VAL A 92 5.96 -24.06 -5.33
N GLU A 93 7.24 -23.97 -4.98
CA GLU A 93 7.74 -24.13 -3.63
C GLU A 93 8.37 -22.82 -3.15
N VAL A 94 8.05 -22.44 -1.93
CA VAL A 94 8.65 -21.29 -1.23
C VAL A 94 9.36 -21.84 -0.01
N ASP A 95 10.66 -21.58 0.08
CA ASP A 95 11.53 -22.06 1.17
C ASP A 95 11.41 -23.57 1.44
N GLY A 96 11.26 -24.34 0.35
CA GLY A 96 11.11 -25.80 0.37
C GLY A 96 9.73 -26.32 0.74
N LYS A 97 8.72 -25.44 0.92
CA LYS A 97 7.32 -25.81 1.17
C LYS A 97 6.48 -25.55 -0.07
N ALA A 98 5.65 -26.52 -0.45
CA ALA A 98 4.69 -26.33 -1.54
C ALA A 98 3.68 -25.23 -1.18
N VAL A 99 3.44 -24.31 -2.13
CA VAL A 99 2.48 -23.22 -1.98
C VAL A 99 1.35 -23.43 -2.98
N THR A 100 0.11 -23.29 -2.49
CA THR A 100 -1.07 -23.30 -3.35
C THR A 100 -1.21 -21.92 -3.97
N MET A 101 -1.36 -21.88 -5.29
CA MET A 101 -1.52 -20.64 -6.05
C MET A 101 -2.97 -20.52 -6.50
N ASP A 102 -3.64 -19.46 -6.10
CA ASP A 102 -5.02 -19.20 -6.47
C ASP A 102 -5.08 -18.54 -7.86
N LEU A 103 -6.04 -18.96 -8.68
CA LEU A 103 -6.31 -18.30 -9.95
C LEU A 103 -6.87 -16.91 -9.66
N ASP A 104 -6.12 -15.88 -10.00
CA ASP A 104 -6.50 -14.48 -9.76
C ASP A 104 -7.34 -13.97 -10.93
N ARG A 105 -6.93 -14.24 -12.18
CA ARG A 105 -7.66 -13.85 -13.40
C ARG A 105 -7.16 -14.51 -14.67
N VAL A 106 -8.00 -14.46 -15.70
CA VAL A 106 -7.69 -14.80 -17.09
C VAL A 106 -8.28 -13.72 -17.99
N HIS A 107 -7.47 -13.14 -18.87
CA HIS A 107 -7.95 -12.17 -19.86
C HIS A 107 -7.25 -12.34 -21.20
N PHE A 108 -7.99 -12.16 -22.28
CA PHE A 108 -7.35 -11.84 -23.55
C PHE A 108 -6.70 -10.46 -23.49
N VAL A 109 -5.48 -10.36 -24.02
CA VAL A 109 -4.66 -9.16 -23.97
C VAL A 109 -4.08 -8.84 -25.34
N ARG A 110 -3.70 -7.59 -25.54
CA ARG A 110 -2.99 -7.13 -26.73
C ARG A 110 -1.76 -6.29 -26.37
N PRO A 111 -0.70 -6.33 -27.20
CA PRO A 111 0.45 -5.45 -27.03
C PRO A 111 0.05 -3.97 -27.11
N ASP A 112 0.66 -3.17 -26.26
CA ASP A 112 0.57 -1.71 -26.24
C ASP A 112 2.00 -1.14 -26.11
N PRO A 113 2.43 -0.22 -26.98
CA PRO A 113 3.79 0.31 -26.95
C PRO A 113 4.17 1.03 -25.66
N GLU A 114 3.20 1.65 -24.99
CA GLU A 114 3.43 2.43 -23.77
C GLU A 114 3.12 1.61 -22.51
N LYS A 115 2.09 0.77 -22.57
CA LYS A 115 1.56 0.03 -21.43
C LYS A 115 1.88 -1.46 -21.47
N GLY A 116 2.74 -1.93 -22.37
CA GLY A 116 3.12 -3.34 -22.47
C GLY A 116 2.00 -4.24 -22.99
N LEU A 117 1.15 -4.76 -22.10
CA LEU A 117 0.02 -5.64 -22.44
C LEU A 117 -1.24 -5.13 -21.73
N VAL A 118 -2.29 -4.86 -22.51
CA VAL A 118 -3.57 -4.33 -22.02
C VAL A 118 -4.71 -5.30 -22.34
N VAL A 119 -5.85 -5.18 -21.64
CA VAL A 119 -7.04 -5.98 -21.94
C VAL A 119 -7.45 -5.81 -23.39
N GLU A 120 -7.78 -6.92 -24.03
CA GLU A 120 -8.33 -6.93 -25.38
C GLU A 120 -9.76 -6.41 -25.38
N ASP A 121 -9.98 -5.26 -26.02
CA ASP A 121 -11.24 -4.53 -26.06
C ASP A 121 -11.97 -4.66 -27.40
N ARG A 122 -11.34 -5.27 -28.42
CA ARG A 122 -12.00 -5.53 -29.71
C ARG A 122 -13.13 -6.54 -29.56
N ASP A 123 -14.22 -6.32 -30.29
CA ASP A 123 -15.40 -7.19 -30.29
C ASP A 123 -15.10 -8.60 -30.80
N SER A 124 -14.14 -8.74 -31.71
CA SER A 124 -13.72 -10.00 -32.31
C SER A 124 -12.23 -9.98 -32.65
N VAL A 125 -11.50 -11.04 -32.27
CA VAL A 125 -10.06 -11.20 -32.52
C VAL A 125 -9.77 -12.54 -33.17
N PRO A 126 -9.02 -12.62 -34.28
CA PRO A 126 -8.63 -13.91 -34.86
C PRO A 126 -7.89 -14.79 -33.85
N ALA A 127 -8.23 -16.07 -33.78
CA ALA A 127 -7.62 -17.02 -32.84
C ALA A 127 -6.09 -17.16 -33.02
N THR A 128 -5.59 -16.87 -34.22
CA THR A 128 -4.16 -16.87 -34.55
C THR A 128 -3.39 -15.68 -33.98
N GLU A 129 -4.08 -14.58 -33.69
CA GLU A 129 -3.49 -13.35 -33.13
C GLU A 129 -3.79 -13.18 -31.64
N ALA A 130 -4.77 -13.91 -31.13
CA ALA A 130 -5.22 -13.81 -29.76
C ALA A 130 -4.11 -14.22 -28.77
N ILE A 131 -3.84 -13.34 -27.81
CA ILE A 131 -2.93 -13.59 -26.70
C ILE A 131 -3.78 -13.64 -25.43
N VAL A 132 -3.51 -14.61 -24.57
CA VAL A 132 -4.13 -14.72 -23.25
C VAL A 132 -3.09 -14.49 -22.17
N GLY A 133 -3.44 -13.60 -21.25
CA GLY A 133 -2.74 -13.40 -19.99
C GLY A 133 -3.46 -14.17 -18.87
N VAL A 134 -2.71 -14.95 -18.09
CA VAL A 134 -3.23 -15.65 -16.91
C VAL A 134 -2.39 -15.33 -15.68
N VAL A 135 -3.03 -14.93 -14.57
CA VAL A 135 -2.35 -14.65 -13.30
C VAL A 135 -2.80 -15.64 -12.25
N PHE A 136 -1.84 -16.29 -11.62
CA PHE A 136 -2.00 -16.95 -10.34
C PHE A 136 -1.25 -16.20 -9.26
N ALA A 137 -1.77 -16.20 -8.04
CA ALA A 137 -1.15 -15.52 -6.92
C ALA A 137 -1.30 -16.31 -5.61
N ALA A 138 -0.36 -16.13 -4.70
CA ALA A 138 -0.42 -16.66 -3.34
C ALA A 138 0.00 -15.58 -2.35
N ALA A 139 -0.67 -15.54 -1.20
CA ALA A 139 -0.21 -14.75 -0.07
C ALA A 139 0.96 -15.47 0.61
N LEU A 140 1.95 -14.69 1.05
CA LEU A 140 3.09 -15.17 1.84
C LEU A 140 3.03 -14.58 3.25
N ASP A 141 3.64 -15.28 4.21
CA ASP A 141 3.76 -14.81 5.60
C ASP A 141 4.96 -13.87 5.81
N GLY A 142 5.82 -13.74 4.81
CA GLY A 142 7.03 -12.92 4.83
C GLY A 142 7.87 -13.11 3.57
N PRO A 143 8.95 -12.31 3.42
CA PRO A 143 9.78 -12.33 2.22
C PRO A 143 10.47 -13.70 2.11
N PRO A 144 10.34 -14.39 0.96
CA PRO A 144 10.92 -15.71 0.79
C PRO A 144 12.42 -15.62 0.55
N ASP A 145 13.19 -16.58 1.05
CA ASP A 145 14.61 -16.70 0.74
C ASP A 145 14.82 -17.37 -0.63
N THR A 146 13.98 -18.36 -0.95
CA THR A 146 14.05 -19.12 -2.20
C THR A 146 12.66 -19.42 -2.75
N VAL A 147 12.49 -19.22 -4.05
CA VAL A 147 11.30 -19.66 -4.81
C VAL A 147 11.73 -20.64 -5.88
N ARG A 148 11.19 -21.86 -5.84
CA ARG A 148 11.38 -22.88 -6.87
C ARG A 148 10.08 -23.07 -7.64
N VAL A 149 10.18 -23.04 -8.97
CA VAL A 149 9.07 -23.33 -9.87
C VAL A 149 9.51 -24.43 -10.81
N ARG A 150 8.71 -25.49 -10.91
CA ARG A 150 8.84 -26.47 -11.99
C ARG A 150 7.91 -26.04 -13.11
N TRP A 151 8.43 -25.63 -14.26
CA TRP A 151 7.62 -25.16 -15.37
C TRP A 151 7.14 -26.31 -16.25
N GLU A 152 5.85 -26.33 -16.59
CA GLU A 152 5.21 -27.46 -17.30
C GLU A 152 4.52 -27.04 -18.60
N VAL A 153 4.44 -25.73 -18.87
CA VAL A 153 3.74 -25.20 -20.05
C VAL A 153 4.75 -24.84 -21.11
N PHE A 154 4.86 -25.68 -22.14
CA PHE A 154 5.78 -25.49 -23.27
C PHE A 154 5.02 -25.32 -24.58
N PRO A 155 5.60 -24.63 -25.57
CA PRO A 155 5.11 -24.60 -26.95
C PRO A 155 4.86 -26.01 -27.54
N PRO A 156 3.89 -26.20 -28.46
CA PRO A 156 3.56 -27.52 -29.04
C PRO A 156 4.69 -28.19 -29.81
N ASP A 157 5.57 -27.39 -30.42
CA ASP A 157 6.75 -27.84 -31.17
C ASP A 157 7.90 -28.30 -30.25
N GLY A 158 7.71 -28.26 -28.94
CA GLY A 158 8.73 -28.63 -27.94
C GLY A 158 9.80 -27.56 -27.75
N ALA A 159 9.61 -26.34 -28.28
CA ALA A 159 10.54 -25.24 -28.12
C ALA A 159 10.67 -24.77 -26.66
N GLU A 160 11.68 -23.95 -26.41
CA GLU A 160 11.97 -23.37 -25.09
C GLU A 160 10.87 -22.39 -24.66
N ALA A 161 10.50 -22.42 -23.38
CA ALA A 161 9.69 -21.38 -22.76
C ALA A 161 10.61 -20.32 -22.13
N VAL A 162 10.33 -19.04 -22.36
CA VAL A 162 11.03 -17.94 -21.69
C VAL A 162 10.29 -17.61 -20.40
N VAL A 163 10.95 -17.77 -19.26
CA VAL A 163 10.40 -17.44 -17.94
C VAL A 163 11.27 -16.41 -17.25
N GLU A 164 10.67 -15.30 -16.85
CA GLU A 164 11.35 -14.23 -16.13
C GLU A 164 11.00 -14.26 -14.65
N SER A 165 11.99 -14.29 -13.76
CA SER A 165 11.77 -14.21 -12.32
C SER A 165 12.45 -13.00 -11.71
N GLY A 166 11.81 -12.36 -10.74
CA GLY A 166 12.43 -11.22 -10.05
C GLY A 166 11.52 -10.49 -9.08
N VAL A 167 12.07 -9.40 -8.56
CA VAL A 167 11.40 -8.45 -7.65
C VAL A 167 11.30 -7.12 -8.38
N ARG A 168 10.11 -6.51 -8.45
CA ARG A 168 9.88 -5.22 -9.13
C ARG A 168 10.52 -5.20 -10.54
N ASN A 169 11.53 -4.33 -10.74
CA ASN A 169 12.23 -4.12 -12.02
C ASN A 169 13.51 -4.96 -12.15
N GLN A 170 13.91 -5.69 -11.11
CA GLN A 170 15.09 -6.55 -11.12
C GLN A 170 14.68 -7.97 -11.51
N ARG A 171 14.64 -8.23 -12.83
CA ARG A 171 14.21 -9.50 -13.40
C ARG A 171 15.33 -10.20 -14.16
N THR A 172 15.35 -11.51 -14.07
CA THR A 172 16.26 -12.38 -14.80
C THR A 172 15.46 -13.35 -15.65
N ALA A 173 15.70 -13.34 -16.96
CA ALA A 173 15.10 -14.27 -17.91
C ALA A 173 15.89 -15.59 -17.95
N ARG A 174 15.17 -16.71 -17.91
CA ARG A 174 15.70 -18.04 -18.19
C ARG A 174 14.92 -18.69 -19.32
N ARG A 175 15.61 -19.51 -20.12
CA ARG A 175 14.97 -20.38 -21.11
C ARG A 175 14.90 -21.77 -20.51
N LEU A 176 13.69 -22.31 -20.42
CA LEU A 176 13.41 -23.61 -19.84
C LEU A 176 13.01 -24.57 -20.95
N THR A 177 13.41 -25.83 -20.81
CA THR A 177 13.02 -26.92 -21.72
C THR A 177 12.23 -27.97 -20.96
N PRO A 178 11.52 -28.89 -21.64
CA PRO A 178 10.91 -30.03 -20.96
C PRO A 178 11.91 -30.91 -20.19
N ALA A 179 13.19 -30.94 -20.61
CA ALA A 179 14.26 -31.68 -19.94
C ALA A 179 14.83 -30.93 -18.73
N GLU A 180 14.85 -29.60 -18.78
CA GLU A 180 15.32 -28.71 -17.71
C GLU A 180 14.21 -27.69 -17.35
N PRO A 181 13.12 -28.16 -16.69
CA PRO A 181 11.96 -27.33 -16.42
C PRO A 181 12.09 -26.46 -15.16
N GLU A 182 13.19 -26.56 -14.43
CA GLU A 182 13.31 -25.93 -13.11
C GLU A 182 13.83 -24.50 -13.17
N LEU A 183 13.11 -23.62 -12.48
CA LEU A 183 13.49 -22.25 -12.21
C LEU A 183 13.68 -22.08 -10.71
N ILE A 184 14.83 -21.56 -10.29
CA ILE A 184 15.10 -21.22 -8.90
C ILE A 184 15.45 -19.73 -8.84
N TRP A 185 14.65 -18.99 -8.09
CA TRP A 185 14.92 -17.61 -7.68
C TRP A 185 15.41 -17.61 -6.23
N LYS A 186 16.37 -16.73 -5.92
CA LYS A 186 16.93 -16.53 -4.59
C LYS A 186 16.86 -15.06 -4.22
N ASN A 187 16.61 -14.78 -2.95
CA ASN A 187 16.58 -13.43 -2.41
C ASN A 187 17.99 -12.86 -2.22
N GLU A 188 18.64 -12.52 -3.33
CA GLU A 188 19.96 -11.86 -3.31
C GLU A 188 19.83 -10.32 -3.24
N VAL A 189 18.62 -9.80 -3.46
CA VAL A 189 18.32 -8.36 -3.49
C VAL A 189 18.03 -7.77 -2.11
N GLY A 190 17.95 -8.59 -1.07
CA GLY A 190 17.65 -8.16 0.29
C GLY A 190 16.19 -7.73 0.48
N LEU A 191 15.26 -8.42 -0.18
CA LEU A 191 13.83 -8.22 0.05
C LEU A 191 13.52 -8.50 1.53
N ALA A 192 13.03 -7.48 2.23
CA ALA A 192 12.79 -7.50 3.66
C ALA A 192 11.32 -7.20 4.00
N ILE A 193 10.93 -7.55 5.22
CA ILE A 193 9.66 -7.16 5.84
C ILE A 193 9.68 -5.62 5.96
N PRO A 194 8.74 -4.89 5.34
CA PRO A 194 8.64 -3.47 5.59
C PRO A 194 8.11 -3.27 7.02
N GLU A 195 8.83 -2.50 7.84
CA GLU A 195 8.45 -2.25 9.23
C GLU A 195 7.53 -1.02 9.34
N LEU A 196 6.53 -1.11 10.22
CA LEU A 196 5.73 0.04 10.62
C LEU A 196 6.61 1.07 11.32
N LEU A 197 6.46 2.33 10.93
CA LEU A 197 7.09 3.43 11.66
C LEU A 197 6.52 3.48 13.07
N SER A 198 7.43 3.56 14.04
CA SER A 198 7.08 3.84 15.43
C SER A 198 6.50 5.23 15.57
N LEU A 199 5.45 5.35 16.38
CA LEU A 199 4.82 6.63 16.72
C LEU A 199 5.38 7.15 18.05
N PRO A 200 5.50 8.47 18.24
CA PRO A 200 5.82 9.02 19.54
C PRO A 200 4.72 8.67 20.56
N PRO A 201 5.05 8.56 21.85
CA PRO A 201 4.05 8.27 22.88
C PRO A 201 3.00 9.37 22.94
N VAL A 202 1.75 8.98 23.21
CA VAL A 202 0.67 9.94 23.50
C VAL A 202 1.00 10.63 24.84
N PRO A 203 0.99 11.98 24.90
CA PRO A 203 1.13 12.70 26.16
C PRO A 203 0.05 12.25 27.16
N ASP A 204 0.47 11.90 28.38
CA ASP A 204 -0.46 11.54 29.45
C ASP A 204 -1.43 12.72 29.70
N PRO A 205 -2.76 12.51 29.69
CA PRO A 205 -3.73 13.55 29.99
C PRO A 205 -3.55 14.03 31.43
N GLN A 206 -2.69 15.03 31.62
CA GLN A 206 -2.50 15.65 32.92
C GLN A 206 -3.77 16.41 33.30
N LEU A 207 -4.23 16.18 34.53
CA LEU A 207 -5.22 17.05 35.16
C LEU A 207 -4.67 18.46 35.18
N ARG A 208 -5.41 19.44 34.63
CA ARG A 208 -4.94 20.83 34.43
C ARG A 208 -4.24 21.39 35.66
N GLN A 209 -4.74 21.06 36.86
CA GLN A 209 -4.13 21.43 38.13
C GLN A 209 -4.49 20.42 39.23
N GLY A 210 -3.78 19.29 39.32
CA GLY A 210 -4.02 18.27 40.37
C GLY A 210 -3.96 18.80 41.81
N TRP A 211 -3.27 19.92 42.05
CA TRP A 211 -3.24 20.61 43.35
C TRP A 211 -4.58 21.28 43.72
N MET A 212 -5.42 21.66 42.74
CA MET A 212 -6.75 22.22 43.02
C MET A 212 -7.68 21.21 43.69
N ILE A 213 -7.47 19.89 43.49
CA ILE A 213 -8.20 18.84 44.22
C ILE A 213 -7.87 18.91 45.72
N TRP A 214 -6.58 19.09 46.05
CA TRP A 214 -6.13 19.25 47.43
C TRP A 214 -6.64 20.56 48.05
N VAL A 215 -6.73 21.64 47.26
CA VAL A 215 -7.32 22.90 47.72
C VAL A 215 -8.83 22.79 47.91
N ALA A 216 -9.56 22.12 47.01
CA ALA A 216 -10.98 21.84 47.18
C ALA A 216 -11.23 21.02 48.46
N ALA A 217 -10.41 20.00 48.72
CA ALA A 217 -10.46 19.22 49.95
C ALA A 217 -10.19 20.08 51.19
N ALA A 218 -9.18 20.96 51.16
CA ALA A 218 -8.87 21.88 52.25
C ALA A 218 -10.01 22.88 52.50
N VAL A 219 -10.62 23.44 51.45
CA VAL A 219 -11.78 24.34 51.53
C VAL A 219 -12.99 23.62 52.14
N LEU A 220 -13.23 22.36 51.76
CA LEU A 220 -14.29 21.54 52.33
C LEU A 220 -14.07 21.28 53.83
N LEU A 221 -12.82 20.99 54.23
CA LEU A 221 -12.45 20.79 55.64
C LEU A 221 -12.65 22.06 56.49
N ILE A 222 -12.27 23.23 55.96
CA ILE A 222 -12.53 24.52 56.60
C ILE A 222 -14.04 24.78 56.71
N GLY A 223 -14.79 24.47 55.64
CA GLY A 223 -16.24 24.56 55.60
C GLY A 223 -16.93 23.64 56.60
N LEU A 224 -16.42 22.43 56.82
CA LEU A 224 -16.88 21.51 57.89
C LEU A 224 -16.64 22.12 59.27
N GLY A 225 -15.44 22.64 59.53
CA GLY A 225 -15.09 23.24 60.82
C GLY A 225 -15.95 24.45 61.19
N ARG A 226 -16.32 25.29 60.22
CA ARG A 226 -17.16 26.48 60.43
C ARG A 226 -18.66 26.23 60.26
N GLY A 227 -19.05 25.30 59.38
CA GLY A 227 -20.42 25.01 59.02
C GLY A 227 -21.17 24.19 60.08
N ILE A 228 -20.50 23.24 60.76
CA ILE A 228 -21.13 22.44 61.84
C ILE A 228 -21.73 23.31 62.96
N PRO A 229 -21.01 24.30 63.53
CA PRO A 229 -21.58 25.19 64.53
C PRO A 229 -22.60 26.19 63.96
N ALA A 230 -22.49 26.61 62.70
CA ALA A 230 -23.45 27.50 62.04
C ALA A 230 -24.77 26.80 61.70
N TRP A 231 -24.71 25.52 61.33
CA TRP A 231 -25.86 24.66 61.04
C TRP A 231 -26.73 24.45 62.29
N LYS A 232 -26.09 24.24 63.44
CA LYS A 232 -26.78 24.20 64.75
C LYS A 232 -27.47 25.53 65.12
N ARG A 233 -27.09 26.65 64.52
CA ARG A 233 -27.71 27.99 64.71
C ARG A 233 -28.68 28.39 63.58
N GLY A 234 -29.06 27.46 62.70
CA GLY A 234 -30.02 27.70 61.61
C GLY A 234 -29.47 28.39 60.36
N ARG A 235 -28.17 28.73 60.29
CA ARG A 235 -27.54 29.37 59.12
C ARG A 235 -27.00 28.35 58.12
N LYS A 236 -27.90 27.58 57.50
CA LYS A 236 -27.55 26.51 56.55
C LYS A 236 -26.87 27.00 55.27
N TRP A 237 -27.10 28.25 54.89
CA TRP A 237 -26.54 28.85 53.67
C TRP A 237 -25.01 29.01 53.71
N GLU A 238 -24.43 29.24 54.89
CA GLU A 238 -22.96 29.37 55.04
C GLU A 238 -22.23 28.08 54.66
N TRP A 239 -22.80 26.92 55.00
CA TRP A 239 -22.27 25.63 54.60
C TRP A 239 -22.44 25.37 53.09
N ALA A 240 -23.58 25.78 52.52
CA ALA A 240 -23.82 25.66 51.08
C ALA A 240 -22.80 26.44 50.24
N VAL A 241 -22.35 27.62 50.71
CA VAL A 241 -21.29 28.41 50.05
C VAL A 241 -19.96 27.64 49.99
N TRP A 242 -19.54 27.00 51.08
CA TRP A 242 -18.29 26.25 51.11
C TRP A 242 -18.33 25.01 50.21
N VAL A 243 -19.45 24.28 50.20
CA VAL A 243 -19.65 23.14 49.30
C VAL A 243 -19.66 23.60 47.85
N PHE A 244 -20.29 24.73 47.54
CA PHE A 244 -20.30 25.29 46.19
C PHE A 244 -18.89 25.68 45.71
N ILE A 245 -18.09 26.35 46.57
CA ILE A 245 -16.72 26.72 46.25
C ILE A 245 -15.83 25.49 46.08
N ALA A 246 -15.90 24.53 47.00
CA ALA A 246 -15.14 23.29 46.92
C ALA A 246 -15.54 22.47 45.68
N GLY A 247 -16.83 22.40 45.36
CA GLY A 247 -17.34 21.76 44.15
C GLY A 247 -16.83 22.45 42.88
N GLY A 248 -16.82 23.78 42.83
CA GLY A 248 -16.25 24.55 41.73
C GLY A 248 -14.75 24.32 41.53
N LEU A 249 -13.97 24.30 42.62
CA LEU A 249 -12.52 24.01 42.59
C LEU A 249 -12.24 22.57 42.20
N PHE A 250 -13.03 21.61 42.69
CA PHE A 250 -12.91 20.20 42.31
C PHE A 250 -13.22 20.02 40.83
N ALA A 251 -14.31 20.61 40.33
CA ALA A 251 -14.68 20.58 38.93
C ALA A 251 -13.63 21.24 38.04
N ALA A 252 -13.03 22.36 38.46
CA ALA A 252 -11.93 23.01 37.74
C ALA A 252 -10.65 22.15 37.74
N GLY A 253 -10.34 21.48 38.85
CA GLY A 253 -9.18 20.58 38.98
C GLY A 253 -9.33 19.24 38.26
N HIS A 254 -10.56 18.80 37.97
CA HIS A 254 -10.87 17.60 37.21
C HIS A 254 -10.97 17.83 35.70
N GLN A 255 -10.69 19.04 35.20
CA GLN A 255 -10.58 19.25 33.75
C GLN A 255 -9.24 18.72 33.24
N THR A 256 -9.29 17.91 32.18
CA THR A 256 -8.10 17.47 31.44
C THR A 256 -7.47 18.66 30.71
N ALA A 257 -6.14 18.70 30.67
CA ALA A 257 -5.45 19.65 29.82
C ALA A 257 -5.73 19.29 28.35
N PRO A 258 -5.95 20.28 27.47
CA PRO A 258 -6.08 19.99 26.05
C PRO A 258 -4.79 19.37 25.54
N LEU A 259 -4.94 18.40 24.66
CA LEU A 259 -3.85 17.78 23.94
C LEU A 259 -3.01 18.86 23.27
N THR A 260 -1.72 18.90 23.61
CA THR A 260 -0.78 19.88 23.05
C THR A 260 0.24 19.13 22.21
N VAL A 261 0.17 19.32 20.90
CA VAL A 261 1.10 18.76 19.92
C VAL A 261 1.87 19.90 19.27
N THR A 262 3.19 19.79 19.21
CA THR A 262 4.02 20.76 18.49
C THR A 262 3.94 20.54 16.98
N PRO A 263 4.20 21.54 16.12
CA PRO A 263 4.20 21.35 14.67
C PRO A 263 5.13 20.21 14.20
N VAL A 264 6.31 20.06 14.83
CA VAL A 264 7.25 18.98 14.52
C VAL A 264 6.67 17.61 14.86
N GLN A 265 6.04 17.47 16.04
CA GLN A 265 5.39 16.22 16.41
C GLN A 265 4.19 15.90 15.50
N ALA A 266 3.43 16.92 15.09
CA ALA A 266 2.30 16.74 14.17
C ALA A 266 2.78 16.20 12.82
N ASP A 267 3.90 16.72 12.30
CA ASP A 267 4.54 16.24 11.07
C ASP A 267 4.99 14.77 11.21
N ASP A 268 5.78 14.45 12.25
CA ASP A 268 6.29 13.10 12.52
C ASP A 268 5.15 12.07 12.66
N ILE A 269 4.09 12.41 13.42
CA ILE A 269 2.93 11.53 13.63
C ILE A 269 2.18 11.34 12.30
N SER A 270 1.92 12.42 11.58
CA SER A 270 1.17 12.36 10.32
C SER A 270 1.92 11.55 9.27
N TYR A 271 3.23 11.75 9.15
CA TYR A 271 4.09 10.97 8.26
C TYR A 271 4.08 9.48 8.61
N ALA A 272 4.27 9.15 9.90
CA ALA A 272 4.29 7.78 10.37
C ALA A 272 2.97 7.06 10.10
N LEU A 273 1.84 7.70 10.44
CA LEU A 273 0.50 7.14 10.18
C LEU A 273 0.26 6.94 8.68
N LEU A 274 0.60 7.93 7.86
CA LEU A 274 0.41 7.86 6.42
C LEU A 274 1.22 6.71 5.79
N ARG A 275 2.52 6.61 6.11
CA ARG A 275 3.37 5.52 5.61
C ARG A 275 2.86 4.16 6.06
N ASN A 276 2.41 4.05 7.31
CA ASN A 276 1.85 2.81 7.86
C ASN A 276 0.53 2.41 7.17
N ILE A 277 -0.33 3.38 6.82
CA ILE A 277 -1.55 3.14 6.06
C ILE A 277 -1.23 2.58 4.68
N TYR A 278 -0.31 3.19 3.93
CA TYR A 278 0.10 2.65 2.62
C TYR A 278 0.74 1.27 2.74
N HIS A 279 1.54 1.05 3.78
CA HIS A 279 2.16 -0.24 4.04
C HIS A 279 1.15 -1.37 4.29
N ALA A 280 -0.02 -1.07 4.85
CA ALA A 280 -1.07 -2.07 5.05
C ALA A 280 -1.51 -2.75 3.73
N PHE A 281 -1.32 -2.11 2.57
CA PHE A 281 -1.67 -2.66 1.25
C PHE A 281 -0.53 -3.46 0.58
N ASP A 282 0.62 -3.61 1.26
CA ASP A 282 1.64 -4.59 0.87
C ASP A 282 1.17 -6.03 1.11
N TYR A 283 0.27 -6.23 2.07
CA TYR A 283 -0.37 -7.51 2.34
C TYR A 283 -1.41 -7.86 1.27
N ARG A 284 -1.61 -9.17 1.06
CA ARG A 284 -2.63 -9.69 0.13
C ARG A 284 -3.91 -10.14 0.84
N ARG A 285 -3.80 -10.71 2.06
CA ARG A 285 -4.96 -11.20 2.80
C ARG A 285 -5.72 -10.02 3.39
N GLU A 286 -7.02 -9.95 3.11
CA GLU A 286 -7.88 -8.86 3.58
C GLU A 286 -7.80 -8.67 5.10
N SER A 287 -7.78 -9.77 5.87
CA SER A 287 -7.61 -9.72 7.33
C SER A 287 -6.33 -8.99 7.75
N ASP A 288 -5.19 -9.27 7.10
CA ASP A 288 -3.92 -8.63 7.45
C ASP A 288 -3.91 -7.15 7.10
N ILE A 289 -4.56 -6.78 5.98
CA ILE A 289 -4.72 -5.39 5.57
C ILE A 289 -5.52 -4.65 6.66
N TYR A 290 -6.67 -5.19 7.07
CA TYR A 290 -7.51 -4.59 8.11
C TYR A 290 -6.80 -4.51 9.47
N ASP A 291 -6.16 -5.61 9.91
CA ASP A 291 -5.43 -5.66 11.19
C ASP A 291 -4.25 -4.68 11.21
N THR A 292 -3.61 -4.45 10.05
CA THR A 292 -2.52 -3.49 9.93
C THR A 292 -3.05 -2.05 9.86
N LEU A 293 -4.12 -1.80 9.10
CA LEU A 293 -4.79 -0.49 9.08
C LEU A 293 -5.27 -0.07 10.48
N ALA A 294 -5.78 -1.01 11.28
CA ALA A 294 -6.27 -0.75 12.65
C ALA A 294 -5.19 -0.22 13.60
N LYS A 295 -3.90 -0.36 13.25
CA LYS A 295 -2.77 0.21 13.99
C LYS A 295 -2.55 1.69 13.70
N SER A 296 -3.15 2.25 12.65
CA SER A 296 -2.91 3.63 12.21
C SER A 296 -4.17 4.41 11.81
N ALA A 297 -5.30 3.73 11.61
CA ALA A 297 -6.61 4.32 11.40
C ALA A 297 -7.63 3.69 12.36
N ASP A 298 -8.71 4.41 12.65
CA ASP A 298 -9.75 3.95 13.58
C ASP A 298 -11.17 4.22 13.06
N GLY A 299 -12.15 3.55 13.66
CA GLY A 299 -13.58 3.75 13.39
C GLY A 299 -13.98 3.57 11.92
N ASP A 300 -14.98 4.35 11.51
CA ASP A 300 -15.53 4.32 10.15
C ASP A 300 -14.49 4.72 9.09
N LEU A 301 -13.51 5.57 9.46
CA LEU A 301 -12.47 6.01 8.53
C LEU A 301 -11.62 4.85 8.04
N LEU A 302 -11.30 3.87 8.91
CA LEU A 302 -10.54 2.69 8.50
C LEU A 302 -11.20 1.99 7.31
N THR A 303 -12.51 1.75 7.43
CA THR A 303 -13.31 1.12 6.39
C THR A 303 -13.34 1.97 5.12
N GLN A 304 -13.48 3.30 5.26
CA GLN A 304 -13.45 4.21 4.12
C GLN A 304 -12.11 4.16 3.39
N ILE A 305 -10.98 4.26 4.11
CA ILE A 305 -9.62 4.16 3.54
C ILE A 305 -9.44 2.84 2.81
N TYR A 306 -9.86 1.72 3.43
CA TYR A 306 -9.80 0.40 2.81
C TYR A 306 -10.54 0.38 1.47
N LEU A 307 -11.82 0.80 1.46
CA LEU A 307 -12.65 0.77 0.25
C LEU A 307 -12.15 1.74 -0.82
N GLU A 308 -11.70 2.94 -0.45
CA GLU A 308 -11.20 3.97 -1.36
C GLU A 308 -9.93 3.48 -2.08
N ILE A 309 -8.94 3.01 -1.32
CA ILE A 309 -7.70 2.49 -1.88
C ILE A 309 -7.97 1.20 -2.67
N GLN A 310 -8.84 0.31 -2.19
CA GLN A 310 -9.18 -0.89 -2.95
C GLN A 310 -9.82 -0.54 -4.31
N ARG A 311 -10.72 0.46 -4.36
CA ARG A 311 -11.31 0.92 -5.62
C ARG A 311 -10.28 1.52 -6.57
N SER A 312 -9.40 2.39 -6.08
CA SER A 312 -8.36 3.02 -6.90
C SER A 312 -7.39 1.97 -7.46
N LEU A 313 -6.97 1.01 -6.63
CA LEU A 313 -6.15 -0.11 -7.06
C LEU A 313 -6.90 -0.99 -8.07
N GLN A 314 -8.18 -1.31 -7.88
CA GLN A 314 -8.97 -2.14 -8.81
C GLN A 314 -9.08 -1.52 -10.22
N VAL A 315 -9.31 -0.20 -10.31
CA VAL A 315 -9.36 0.51 -11.60
C VAL A 315 -8.04 0.39 -12.35
N GLU A 316 -6.92 0.53 -11.64
CA GLU A 316 -5.58 0.41 -12.22
C GLU A 316 -5.19 -1.05 -12.50
N THR A 317 -5.89 -2.02 -11.90
CA THR A 317 -5.63 -3.47 -12.01
C THR A 317 -6.27 -4.10 -13.26
N GLN A 318 -6.93 -3.32 -14.12
CA GLN A 318 -7.48 -3.80 -15.39
C GLN A 318 -6.38 -4.49 -16.23
N GLY A 319 -6.64 -5.74 -16.62
CA GLY A 319 -5.69 -6.52 -17.42
C GLY A 319 -4.55 -7.19 -16.66
N GLY A 320 -4.65 -7.33 -15.33
CA GLY A 320 -3.68 -8.11 -14.53
C GLY A 320 -2.53 -7.32 -13.93
N ALA A 321 -2.69 -6.01 -13.85
CA ALA A 321 -1.77 -5.13 -13.15
C ALA A 321 -1.90 -5.23 -11.64
N ARG A 322 -0.78 -5.24 -10.93
CA ARG A 322 -0.72 -5.06 -9.48
C ARG A 322 -0.10 -3.71 -9.22
N VAL A 323 -0.85 -2.83 -8.58
CA VAL A 323 -0.33 -1.55 -8.09
C VAL A 323 0.21 -1.74 -6.68
N ARG A 324 1.36 -1.14 -6.40
CA ARG A 324 1.93 -1.05 -5.06
C ARG A 324 2.55 0.33 -4.86
N VAL A 325 2.33 0.92 -3.69
CA VAL A 325 3.04 2.14 -3.29
C VAL A 325 4.42 1.76 -2.78
N THR A 326 5.45 2.30 -3.43
CA THR A 326 6.86 2.01 -3.12
C THR A 326 7.49 3.05 -2.24
N ASP A 327 7.00 4.29 -2.31
CA ASP A 327 7.51 5.41 -1.53
C ASP A 327 6.41 6.44 -1.25
N VAL A 328 6.53 7.10 -0.11
CA VAL A 328 5.62 8.16 0.33
C VAL A 328 6.48 9.30 0.86
N ASP A 329 6.37 10.46 0.22
CA ASP A 329 7.17 11.64 0.55
C ASP A 329 6.23 12.76 1.02
N LEU A 330 6.21 12.99 2.34
CA LEU A 330 5.45 14.08 2.96
C LEU A 330 6.17 15.40 2.67
N ARG A 331 5.51 16.28 1.90
CA ARG A 331 6.10 17.54 1.43
C ARG A 331 5.89 18.67 2.42
N GLU A 332 4.67 18.79 2.92
CA GLU A 332 4.26 19.83 3.83
C GLU A 332 3.16 19.27 4.72
N CYS A 333 3.20 19.57 6.02
CA CYS A 333 2.17 19.18 6.96
C CYS A 333 2.08 20.25 8.05
N VAL A 334 1.03 21.05 7.98
CA VAL A 334 0.83 22.22 8.84
C VAL A 334 -0.23 21.93 9.87
N LEU A 335 0.16 21.97 11.15
CA LEU A 335 -0.78 21.91 12.26
C LEU A 335 -1.79 23.07 12.17
N LYS A 336 -3.07 22.75 11.99
CA LYS A 336 -4.14 23.74 12.01
C LYS A 336 -4.43 24.17 13.43
N PRO A 337 -4.67 25.48 13.68
CA PRO A 337 -5.21 25.93 14.95
C PRO A 337 -6.53 25.18 15.22
N ASN A 338 -6.68 24.64 16.42
CA ASN A 338 -7.93 24.00 16.85
C ASN A 338 -9.02 25.09 16.89
N ALA A 339 -9.79 25.23 15.81
CA ALA A 339 -10.54 26.45 15.48
C ALA A 339 -11.63 26.80 16.49
N GLU A 340 -12.02 25.87 17.38
CA GLU A 340 -13.14 26.09 18.30
C GLU A 340 -12.93 25.59 19.73
N GLY A 341 -11.75 25.09 20.13
CA GLY A 341 -11.52 24.62 21.52
C GLY A 341 -12.49 23.52 22.02
N ASN A 342 -13.31 22.96 21.14
CA ASN A 342 -14.37 21.99 21.43
C ASN A 342 -13.90 20.54 21.31
N GLU A 343 -12.71 20.30 20.75
CA GLU A 343 -12.14 18.96 20.62
C GLU A 343 -10.75 18.91 21.29
N PRO A 344 -10.70 18.86 22.63
CA PRO A 344 -9.45 18.92 23.38
C PRO A 344 -8.58 17.68 23.19
N ASP A 345 -9.12 16.59 22.64
CA ASP A 345 -8.48 15.28 22.61
C ASP A 345 -7.95 14.91 21.21
N ARG A 346 -7.89 15.86 20.27
CA ARG A 346 -7.38 15.61 18.91
C ARG A 346 -6.65 16.81 18.33
N PHE A 347 -5.89 16.58 17.26
CA PHE A 347 -5.31 17.64 16.45
C PHE A 347 -5.65 17.46 14.97
N VAL A 348 -5.56 18.57 14.23
CA VAL A 348 -5.84 18.61 12.79
C VAL A 348 -4.61 19.13 12.06
N ALA A 349 -4.21 18.46 10.97
CA ALA A 349 -3.08 18.85 10.14
C ALA A 349 -3.49 18.97 8.67
N ASP A 350 -3.01 20.01 7.99
CA ASP A 350 -3.13 20.18 6.54
C ASP A 350 -1.90 19.60 5.87
N CYS A 351 -2.03 18.50 5.15
CA CYS A 351 -0.85 17.76 4.68
C CYS A 351 -0.89 17.51 3.18
N GLN A 352 0.27 17.66 2.56
CA GLN A 352 0.54 17.41 1.16
C GLN A 352 1.64 16.36 1.04
N TRP A 353 1.38 15.31 0.28
CA TRP A 353 2.35 14.25 0.07
C TRP A 353 2.35 13.76 -1.37
N VAL A 354 3.43 13.10 -1.73
CA VAL A 354 3.58 12.41 -3.01
C VAL A 354 3.67 10.92 -2.72
N ALA A 355 2.78 10.13 -3.32
CA ALA A 355 2.89 8.67 -3.32
C ALA A 355 3.47 8.22 -4.66
N VAL A 356 4.59 7.51 -4.61
CA VAL A 356 5.18 6.83 -5.76
C VAL A 356 4.75 5.38 -5.70
N GLY A 357 4.07 4.91 -6.73
CA GLY A 357 3.69 3.53 -6.89
C GLY A 357 4.26 2.89 -8.14
N THR A 358 4.40 1.58 -8.12
CA THR A 358 4.73 0.74 -9.26
C THR A 358 3.52 -0.08 -9.65
N VAL A 359 3.25 -0.15 -10.95
CA VAL A 359 2.19 -0.94 -11.55
C VAL A 359 2.85 -2.05 -12.35
N THR A 360 2.70 -3.30 -11.93
CA THR A 360 3.37 -4.45 -12.56
C THR A 360 2.36 -5.42 -13.17
N HIS A 361 2.50 -5.70 -14.46
CA HIS A 361 1.79 -6.77 -15.17
C HIS A 361 2.68 -7.40 -16.24
N TRP A 362 2.60 -8.72 -16.41
CA TRP A 362 3.15 -9.44 -17.56
C TRP A 362 4.64 -9.15 -17.82
N GLY A 363 5.43 -9.02 -16.75
CA GLY A 363 6.86 -8.68 -16.81
C GLY A 363 7.20 -7.22 -17.08
N HIS A 364 6.20 -6.34 -17.23
CA HIS A 364 6.38 -4.90 -17.37
C HIS A 364 5.99 -4.20 -16.07
N THR A 365 6.75 -3.15 -15.73
CA THR A 365 6.47 -2.28 -14.59
C THR A 365 6.48 -0.82 -15.04
N HIS A 366 5.48 -0.07 -14.59
CA HIS A 366 5.38 1.36 -14.77
C HIS A 366 5.37 2.08 -13.43
N ASP A 367 6.10 3.18 -13.34
CA ASP A 367 6.00 4.05 -12.19
C ASP A 367 4.77 4.97 -12.34
N ARG A 368 4.20 5.31 -11.20
CA ARG A 368 3.07 6.22 -11.02
C ARG A 368 3.42 7.15 -9.88
N VAL A 369 3.15 8.43 -10.09
CA VAL A 369 3.39 9.44 -9.07
C VAL A 369 2.11 10.24 -8.94
N ASN A 370 1.52 10.19 -7.74
CA ASN A 370 0.32 10.95 -7.41
C ASN A 370 0.66 11.91 -6.28
N ARG A 371 0.24 13.16 -6.43
CA ARG A 371 0.27 14.18 -5.39
C ARG A 371 -1.10 14.26 -4.75
N TYR A 372 -1.11 14.30 -3.43
CA TYR A 372 -2.30 14.42 -2.61
C TYR A 372 -2.22 15.66 -1.73
N HIS A 373 -3.38 16.23 -1.44
CA HIS A 373 -3.56 17.27 -0.43
C HIS A 373 -4.81 16.91 0.37
N ALA A 374 -4.68 16.77 1.69
CA ALA A 374 -5.79 16.44 2.57
C ALA A 374 -5.68 17.12 3.93
N THR A 375 -6.83 17.30 4.58
CA THR A 375 -6.89 17.62 6.01
C THR A 375 -7.01 16.32 6.80
N MET A 376 -6.06 16.07 7.70
CA MET A 376 -6.00 14.90 8.56
C MET A 376 -6.46 15.26 9.98
N THR A 377 -7.32 14.44 10.55
CA THR A 377 -7.74 14.53 11.95
C THR A 377 -7.18 13.34 12.70
N ILE A 378 -6.36 13.59 13.73
CA ILE A 378 -5.60 12.57 14.44
C ILE A 378 -5.91 12.66 15.93
N ALA A 379 -6.21 11.51 16.55
CA ALA A 379 -6.55 11.41 17.97
C ALA A 379 -5.86 10.20 18.60
N PRO A 380 -5.63 10.21 19.92
CA PRO A 380 -5.23 9.03 20.64
C PRO A 380 -6.44 8.10 20.82
N VAL A 381 -6.30 6.85 20.39
CA VAL A 381 -7.26 5.77 20.61
C VAL A 381 -6.53 4.64 21.33
N ASP A 382 -7.05 4.24 22.48
CA ASP A 382 -6.43 3.23 23.36
C ASP A 382 -4.95 3.51 23.68
N GLY A 383 -4.59 4.79 23.82
CA GLY A 383 -3.24 5.24 24.14
C GLY A 383 -2.26 5.27 22.96
N VAL A 384 -2.73 5.09 21.72
CA VAL A 384 -1.91 5.16 20.50
C VAL A 384 -2.49 6.18 19.54
N TRP A 385 -1.64 6.92 18.84
CA TRP A 385 -2.07 7.85 17.79
C TRP A 385 -2.71 7.10 16.62
N LYS A 386 -3.89 7.55 16.19
CA LYS A 386 -4.56 7.04 15.00
C LYS A 386 -5.21 8.16 14.20
N LEU A 387 -5.29 7.95 12.90
CA LEU A 387 -6.07 8.77 11.99
C LEU A 387 -7.56 8.44 12.20
N VAL A 388 -8.36 9.47 12.46
CA VAL A 388 -9.80 9.36 12.77
C VAL A 388 -10.67 10.21 11.84
N GLY A 389 -10.06 11.12 11.08
CA GLY A 389 -10.68 11.81 9.95
C GLY A 389 -9.67 12.08 8.84
N LEU A 390 -10.14 12.04 7.60
CA LEU A 390 -9.36 12.39 6.41
C LEU A 390 -10.28 13.05 5.39
N GLU A 391 -10.02 14.31 5.06
CA GLU A 391 -10.75 15.06 4.04
C GLU A 391 -9.81 15.34 2.88
N LEU A 392 -9.96 14.60 1.78
CA LEU A 392 -9.18 14.81 0.56
C LEU A 392 -9.60 16.11 -0.11
N VAL A 393 -8.65 17.04 -0.23
CA VAL A 393 -8.84 18.36 -0.87
C VAL A 393 -8.51 18.28 -2.36
N ASN A 394 -7.42 17.60 -2.71
CA ASN A 394 -6.98 17.45 -4.10
C ASN A 394 -6.19 16.14 -4.30
N GLU A 395 -6.36 15.55 -5.48
CA GLU A 395 -5.55 14.45 -6.01
C GLU A 395 -5.15 14.78 -7.43
N GLU A 396 -3.86 14.78 -7.70
CA GLU A 396 -3.28 15.10 -9.01
C GLU A 396 -2.26 14.04 -9.40
N ARG A 397 -2.42 13.46 -10.59
CA ARG A 397 -1.40 12.60 -11.19
C ARG A 397 -0.38 13.45 -11.93
N ILE A 398 0.90 13.28 -11.61
CA ILE A 398 2.02 14.10 -12.13
C ILE A 398 2.97 13.33 -13.04
#